data_AF-A0A958GT62-F1
#
_entry.id   AF-A0A958GT62-F1
#
_cell.length_a   1.000
_cell.length_b   1.000
_cell.length_c   1.000
_cell.angle_alpha   90.00
_cell.angle_beta   90.00
_cell.angle_gamma   90.00
#
_symmetry.space_group_name_H-M   'P 1'
#
loop_
_entity.id
_entity.type
_entity.pdbx_description
1 polymer ?
#
loop_
_entity_poly.entity_id
_entity_poly.type
_entity_poly.pdbx_seq_one_letter_code
_entity_poly.pdbx_strand_id
1 'polypeptide(L)' 'MAENSLEELIKLSAAALYHPGLVSLARENSPSRTYDLSKRLFNHRKAKSARYLAILRRDHGSEAFEAVVSQ' A
#
# COMPACT_ATOMS: atom_id res chain seq x y z
N MET A 1 14.79 2.11 -10.43
CA MET A 1 15.07 0.86 -9.72
C MET A 1 13.99 0.71 -8.66
N ALA A 2 13.21 -0.37 -8.68
CA ALA A 2 12.36 -0.69 -7.54
C ALA A 2 13.31 -1.07 -6.39
N GLU A 3 13.49 -0.17 -5.42
CA GLU A 3 14.45 -0.34 -4.33
C GLU A 3 14.07 -1.46 -3.35
N ASN A 4 12.81 -1.92 -3.39
CA ASN A 4 12.27 -2.92 -2.48
C ASN A 4 11.77 -4.14 -3.27
N SER A 5 12.04 -5.35 -2.78
CA SER A 5 11.49 -6.57 -3.36
C SER A 5 9.99 -6.71 -3.08
N LEU A 6 9.28 -7.53 -3.85
CA LEU A 6 7.84 -7.79 -3.65
C LEU A 6 7.56 -8.26 -2.21
N GLU A 7 8.34 -9.21 -1.69
CA GLU A 7 8.21 -9.71 -0.32
C GLU A 7 8.41 -8.62 0.74
N GLU A 8 9.36 -7.71 0.50
CA GLU A 8 9.61 -6.61 1.41
C GLU A 8 8.43 -5.62 1.42
N LEU A 9 7.88 -5.30 0.25
CA LEU A 9 6.70 -4.45 0.14
C LEU A 9 5.50 -5.06 0.86
N ILE A 10 5.29 -6.38 0.74
CA ILE A 10 4.23 -7.09 1.47
C ILE A 10 4.39 -6.91 2.98
N LYS A 11 5.62 -7.12 3.51
CA LYS A 11 5.92 -6.93 4.94
C LYS A 11 5.67 -5.50 5.40
N LEU A 12 6.08 -4.52 4.59
CA LEU A 12 5.89 -3.09 4.91
C LEU A 12 4.41 -2.67 4.80
N SER A 13 3.62 -3.30 3.93
CA SER A 13 2.20 -3.03 3.74
C SER A 13 1.27 -3.80 4.68
N ALA A 14 1.80 -4.72 5.51
CA ALA A 14 1.00 -5.61 6.35
C ALA A 14 -0.03 -4.86 7.22
N ALA A 15 0.34 -3.71 7.79
CA ALA A 15 -0.58 -2.94 8.63
C ALA A 15 -1.72 -2.28 7.84
N ALA A 16 -1.55 -2.03 6.53
CA ALA A 16 -2.59 -1.48 5.67
C ALA A 16 -3.61 -2.54 5.23
N LEU A 17 -3.20 -3.80 5.09
CA LEU A 17 -4.06 -4.90 4.64
C LEU A 17 -5.26 -5.14 5.58
N TYR A 18 -5.08 -4.94 6.88
CA TYR A 18 -6.15 -5.04 7.88
C TYR A 18 -7.17 -3.89 7.86
N HIS A 19 -7.02 -2.93 6.94
CA HIS A 19 -7.86 -1.73 6.88
C HIS A 19 -8.39 -1.51 5.46
N PRO A 20 -9.66 -1.87 5.20
CA PRO A 20 -10.26 -1.74 3.86
C PRO A 20 -10.16 -0.33 3.27
N GLY A 21 -10.23 0.71 4.11
CA GLY A 21 -10.04 2.10 3.68
C GLY A 21 -8.63 2.39 3.16
N LEU A 22 -7.59 1.85 3.79
CA LEU A 22 -6.20 2.03 3.34
C LEU A 22 -5.95 1.25 2.04
N VAL A 23 -6.53 0.06 1.91
CA VAL A 23 -6.50 -0.74 0.68
C VAL A 23 -7.15 0.02 -0.47
N SER A 24 -8.34 0.58 -0.25
CA SER A 24 -9.07 1.36 -1.27
C SER A 24 -8.25 2.58 -1.72
N LEU A 25 -7.65 3.31 -0.77
CA LEU A 25 -6.77 4.44 -1.09
C LEU A 25 -5.54 4.02 -1.90
N ALA A 26 -4.94 2.86 -1.63
CA ALA A 26 -3.79 2.34 -2.37
C ALA A 26 -4.17 1.83 -3.77
N ARG A 27 -5.39 1.31 -3.92
CA ARG A 27 -5.94 0.83 -5.20
C ARG A 27 -6.16 1.98 -6.18
N GLU A 28 -6.73 3.08 -5.70
CA GLU A 28 -7.21 4.18 -6.57
C GLU A 28 -6.19 5.30 -6.80
N ASN A 29 -5.18 5.44 -5.93
CA ASN A 29 -4.31 6.61 -5.95
C ASN A 29 -2.83 6.24 -6.21
N SER A 30 -2.02 7.28 -6.48
CA SER A 30 -0.56 7.17 -6.54
C SER A 30 0.03 7.06 -5.12
N PRO A 31 1.23 6.48 -4.95
CA PRO A 31 1.84 6.30 -3.63
C PRO A 31 1.89 7.56 -2.76
N SER A 32 2.23 8.71 -3.34
CA SER A 32 2.29 9.99 -2.63
C SER A 32 0.89 10.43 -2.17
N ARG A 33 -0.10 10.34 -3.06
CA ARG A 33 -1.48 10.72 -2.74
C ARG A 33 -2.12 9.77 -1.72
N THR A 34 -1.86 8.47 -1.84
CA THR A 34 -2.27 7.46 -0.84
C THR A 34 -1.72 7.81 0.54
N TYR A 35 -0.43 8.16 0.64
CA TYR A 35 0.18 8.57 1.91
C TYR A 35 -0.51 9.81 2.50
N ASP A 36 -0.69 10.87 1.71
CA ASP A 36 -1.26 12.14 2.18
C ASP A 36 -2.70 11.97 2.66
N LEU A 37 -3.52 11.23 1.92
CA LEU A 37 -4.89 10.92 2.31
C LEU A 37 -4.94 10.04 3.56
N SER A 38 -4.09 9.00 3.61
CA SER A 38 -4.03 8.09 4.75
C SER A 38 -3.56 8.79 6.02
N LYS A 39 -2.62 9.74 5.92
CA LYS A 39 -2.09 10.50 7.06
C LYS A 39 -3.14 11.41 7.71
N ARG A 40 -4.18 11.81 6.98
CA ARG A 40 -5.29 12.61 7.52
C ARG A 40 -6.26 11.77 8.37
N LEU A 41 -6.35 10.48 8.08
CA LEU A 41 -7.35 9.58 8.68
C LEU A 41 -6.74 8.60 9.68
N PHE A 42 -5.45 8.29 9.53
CA PHE A 42 -4.73 7.28 10.29
C PHE A 42 -3.37 7.79 10.76
N ASN A 43 -2.78 7.06 11.72
CA ASN A 43 -1.45 7.39 12.21
C ASN A 43 -0.38 7.23 11.12
N HIS A 44 0.78 7.84 11.36
CA HIS A 44 1.90 7.87 10.43
C HIS A 44 2.38 6.48 9.98
N ARG A 45 2.36 5.48 10.87
CA ARG A 45 2.76 4.10 10.56
C ARG A 45 1.82 3.46 9.53
N LYS A 46 0.51 3.61 9.73
CA LYS A 46 -0.52 3.13 8.79
C LYS A 46 -0.46 3.85 7.45
N ALA A 47 -0.24 5.17 7.47
CA ALA A 47 -0.08 5.95 6.24
C ALA A 47 1.14 5.50 5.40
N LYS A 48 2.28 5.23 6.06
CA LYS A 48 3.45 4.63 5.38
C LYS A 48 3.12 3.25 4.82
N SER A 49 2.44 2.40 5.60
CA SER A 49 2.05 1.06 5.15
C SER A 49 1.17 1.10 3.90
N ALA A 50 0.19 2.01 3.85
CA ALA A 50 -0.67 2.20 2.67
C ALA A 50 0.10 2.71 1.45
N ARG A 51 1.09 3.59 1.66
CA ARG A 51 2.01 4.01 0.61
C ARG A 51 2.78 2.84 0.02
N TYR A 52 3.31 1.94 0.85
CA TYR A 52 4.02 0.76 0.36
C TYR A 52 3.10 -0.19 -0.43
N LEU A 53 1.83 -0.30 -0.01
CA LEU A 53 0.84 -1.06 -0.76
C LEU A 53 0.57 -0.45 -2.15
N ALA A 54 0.53 0.88 -2.24
CA ALA A 54 0.41 1.58 -3.53
C ALA A 54 1.70 1.47 -4.39
N ILE A 55 2.88 1.40 -3.77
CA ILE A 55 4.15 1.13 -4.47
C ILE A 55 4.14 -0.28 -5.05
N LEU A 56 3.67 -1.26 -4.28
CA LEU A 56 3.52 -2.65 -4.75
C LEU A 56 2.65 -2.71 -6.00
N ARG A 57 1.49 -2.05 -6.00
CA ARG A 57 0.63 -1.96 -7.18
C ARG A 57 1.32 -1.31 -8.39
N ARG A 58 2.09 -0.24 -8.15
CA ARG A 58 2.79 0.51 -9.21
C ARG A 58 3.93 -0.31 -9.83
N ASP A 59 4.71 -1.00 -9.00
CA ASP A 59 5.96 -1.64 -9.41
C ASP A 59 5.75 -3.10 -9.85
N HIS A 60 4.76 -3.79 -9.29
CA HIS A 60 4.45 -5.20 -9.58
C HIS A 60 3.09 -5.42 -10.25
N GLY A 61 2.32 -4.34 -10.49
CA GLY A 61 1.03 -4.40 -11.17
C GLY A 61 -0.16 -4.68 -10.26
N SER A 62 -1.36 -4.53 -10.82
CA SER A 62 -2.62 -4.73 -10.09
C SER A 62 -2.86 -6.19 -9.70
N GLU A 63 -2.40 -7.16 -10.49
CA GLU A 63 -2.56 -8.58 -10.17
C GLU A 63 -1.82 -8.97 -8.88
N ALA A 64 -0.56 -8.53 -8.74
CA ALA A 64 0.22 -8.74 -7.52
C ALA A 64 -0.42 -8.05 -6.31
N PHE A 65 -0.98 -6.85 -6.51
CA PHE A 65 -1.70 -6.14 -5.46
C PHE A 65 -2.93 -6.91 -4.99
N GLU A 66 -3.79 -7.37 -5.91
CA GLU A 66 -4.99 -8.11 -5.54
C GLU A 66 -4.66 -9.44 -4.88
N ALA A 67 -3.62 -10.14 -5.35
CA ALA A 67 -3.14 -11.38 -4.72
C ALA A 67 -2.68 -11.19 -3.27
N VAL A 68 -2.19 -10.01 -2.90
CA VAL A 68 -1.77 -9.68 -1.53
C VAL A 68 -2.96 -9.22 -0.68
N VAL A 69 -3.92 -8.52 -1.28
CA VAL A 69 -5.14 -8.05 -0.60
C VAL A 69 -6.12 -9.19 -0.32
N SER A 70 -6.11 -10.25 -1.14
CA SER A 70 -7.00 -11.41 -1.00
C SER A 70 -6.50 -12.51 -0.04
N GLN A 71 -5.33 -12.35 0.58
CA GLN A 71 -4.79 -13.28 1.60
C GLN A 71 -5.38 -13.01 2.98
#